data_AF-A0A0Q8HYC6-F1
#
_entry.id   AF-A0A0Q8HYC6-F1
#
_cell.length_a   1.000
_cell.length_b   1.000
_cell.length_c   1.000
_cell.angle_alpha   90.00
_cell.angle_beta   90.00
_cell.angle_gamma   90.00
#
_symmetry.space_group_name_H-M   'P 1'
#
loop_
_entity.id
_entity.type
_entity.pdbx_description
1 polymer ?
#
loop_
_entity_poly.entity_id
_entity_poly.type
_entity_poly.pdbx_seq_one_letter_code
_entity_poly.pdbx_strand_id
1 'polypeptide(L)'
;MSGQQRAWGWAVALRGGSTIPWQGWLDQAEPGEAEPFATYLPGAQQLGLLRRANVAAQAAGRTLPRATADRILAAGVTGRGRGDLPVLGAGEPERFGPRPVDPDALPAHELLRVAAGLIADDIAAIEEAPPQRRGLAERVRDARRPQQAPFVVVGVPWRARAVTAALEAQGLRPGGRGATAYLLADDLGAVVADAWTARAFDQGGPTWQEFVEIFATAGRLPPRADLPRMAAAATQRYGADQVRVVIDTSALAAELGVPGIPEPPRLGANGVDLVRRVGQPLGGLVPSEARPRLLRGALVGRLDGRGGPTPTVPRNWETWLATQAERTHHEIAAAGYPVLGDLDRLLPGPLAQDTVEPDATEVLALALGLLLDPVRPPVKEAT
;
A
#
# COMPACT_ATOMS: atom_id res chain seq x y z
N MET A 1 20.15 6.92 41.40
CA MET A 1 19.03 6.52 40.53
C MET A 1 19.53 6.47 39.12
N SER A 2 19.57 5.29 38.50
CA SER A 2 20.05 5.20 37.12
C SER A 2 18.92 5.57 36.15
N GLY A 3 19.20 6.40 35.15
CA GLY A 3 18.24 6.72 34.10
C GLY A 3 17.68 5.47 33.41
N GLN A 4 18.49 4.41 33.38
CA GLN A 4 18.17 3.13 32.77
C GLN A 4 17.05 2.38 33.50
N GLN A 5 17.08 2.35 34.84
CA GLN A 5 16.01 1.72 35.65
C GLN A 5 14.66 2.42 35.48
N ARG A 6 14.65 3.75 35.34
CA ARG A 6 13.42 4.51 35.03
C ARG A 6 12.91 4.23 33.62
N ALA A 7 13.80 4.10 32.64
CA ALA A 7 13.42 3.72 31.28
C ALA A 7 12.83 2.30 31.21
N TRP A 8 13.39 1.35 31.97
CA TRP A 8 12.81 0.02 32.15
C TRP A 8 11.45 0.07 32.84
N GLY A 9 11.30 0.88 33.89
CA GLY A 9 10.02 1.09 34.55
C GLY A 9 8.95 1.63 33.60
N TRP A 10 9.31 2.59 32.74
CA TRP A 10 8.41 3.09 31.71
C TRP A 10 8.06 2.02 30.68
N ALA A 11 9.04 1.23 30.22
CA ALA A 11 8.80 0.12 29.30
C ALA A 11 7.83 -0.92 29.89
N VAL A 12 7.95 -1.24 31.19
CA VAL A 12 7.00 -2.11 31.90
C VAL A 12 5.60 -1.47 31.97
N ALA A 13 5.52 -0.17 32.28
CA ALA A 13 4.24 0.54 32.33
C ALA A 13 3.56 0.59 30.96
N LEU A 14 4.31 0.90 29.89
CA LEU A 14 3.82 0.87 28.52
C LEU A 14 3.36 -0.53 28.11
N ARG A 15 4.11 -1.57 28.48
CA ARG A 15 3.73 -2.97 28.28
C ARG A 15 2.41 -3.32 28.98
N GLY A 16 2.13 -2.67 30.11
CA GLY A 16 0.87 -2.75 30.86
C GLY A 16 -0.26 -1.87 30.31
N GLY A 17 -0.05 -1.14 29.23
CA GLY A 17 -1.08 -0.28 28.61
C GLY A 17 -0.99 1.20 28.96
N SER A 18 0.09 1.66 29.63
CA SER A 18 0.26 3.09 29.93
C SER A 18 0.31 3.94 28.66
N THR A 19 -0.26 5.14 28.75
CA THR A 19 -0.27 6.17 27.70
C THR A 19 0.54 7.41 28.11
N ILE A 20 1.21 7.35 29.26
CA ILE A 20 1.96 8.47 29.83
C ILE A 20 3.20 8.78 28.95
N PRO A 21 3.38 10.03 28.50
CA PRO A 21 4.57 10.45 27.78
C PRO A 21 5.85 10.28 28.61
N TRP A 22 7.02 10.20 27.97
CA TRP A 22 8.32 10.06 28.61
C TRP A 22 8.64 11.19 29.59
N GLN A 23 8.47 12.46 29.19
CA GLN A 23 8.68 13.58 30.12
C GLN A 23 7.69 13.52 31.29
N GLY A 24 6.41 13.25 31.00
CA GLY A 24 5.38 13.08 32.03
C GLY A 24 5.62 11.88 32.94
N TRP A 25 6.38 10.88 32.50
CA TRP A 25 6.84 9.76 33.33
C TRP A 25 7.97 10.21 34.26
N LEU A 26 8.94 10.96 33.74
CA LEU A 26 10.06 11.49 34.53
C LEU A 26 9.62 12.53 35.57
N ASP A 27 8.56 13.29 35.29
CA ASP A 27 7.99 14.31 36.17
C ASP A 27 7.14 13.74 37.30
N GLN A 28 6.89 12.43 37.34
CA GLN A 28 6.18 11.81 38.45
C GLN A 28 6.97 11.95 39.75
N ALA A 29 6.27 12.12 40.87
CA ALA A 29 6.89 12.26 42.18
C ALA A 29 7.78 11.05 42.53
N GLU A 30 7.33 9.85 42.14
CA GLU A 30 8.09 8.61 42.23
C GLU A 30 7.91 7.83 40.91
N PRO A 31 8.75 8.09 39.89
CA PRO A 31 8.67 7.34 38.65
C PRO A 31 9.04 5.89 38.94
N GLY A 32 8.19 4.96 38.51
CA GLY A 32 8.42 3.53 38.73
C GLY A 32 9.78 3.11 38.17
N GLU A 33 10.54 2.35 38.95
CA GLU A 33 11.77 1.70 38.51
C GLU A 33 11.48 0.21 38.29
N ALA A 34 12.14 -0.39 37.31
CA ALA A 34 12.03 -1.82 37.08
C ALA A 34 13.37 -2.43 36.69
N GLU A 35 13.52 -3.71 37.03
CA GLU A 35 14.62 -4.53 36.54
C GLU A 35 14.48 -4.78 35.03
N PRO A 36 15.60 -4.92 34.30
CA PRO A 36 15.59 -5.28 32.89
C PRO A 36 14.82 -6.59 32.64
N PHE A 37 13.91 -6.60 31.67
CA PHE A 37 13.19 -7.80 31.24
C PHE A 37 13.64 -8.33 29.87
N ALA A 38 14.62 -7.70 29.25
CA ALA A 38 15.30 -8.16 28.04
C ALA A 38 16.79 -7.76 28.09
N THR A 39 17.59 -8.32 27.18
CA THR A 39 19.05 -8.11 27.12
C THR A 39 19.41 -6.64 26.91
N TYR A 40 18.62 -5.92 26.12
CA TYR A 40 18.84 -4.51 25.79
C TYR A 40 17.55 -3.74 26.01
N LEU A 41 17.69 -2.47 26.42
CA LEU A 41 16.56 -1.55 26.51
C LEU A 41 16.00 -1.31 25.10
N PRO A 42 14.68 -1.43 24.87
CA PRO A 42 14.08 -1.09 23.60
C PRO A 42 14.37 0.37 23.21
N GLY A 43 14.60 0.60 21.92
CA GLY A 43 14.87 1.94 21.39
C GLY A 43 13.69 2.90 21.54
N ALA A 44 13.98 4.19 21.33
CA ALA A 44 12.99 5.25 21.40
C ALA A 44 11.85 5.05 20.38
N GLN A 45 12.13 4.46 19.21
CA GLN A 45 11.09 4.16 18.22
C GLN A 45 10.10 3.11 18.72
N GLN A 46 10.57 2.02 19.34
CA GLN A 46 9.74 0.94 19.87
C GLN A 46 8.85 1.46 20.99
N LEU A 47 9.43 2.20 21.94
CA LEU A 47 8.69 2.77 23.07
C LEU A 47 7.68 3.84 22.61
N GLY A 48 8.10 4.72 21.70
CA GLY A 48 7.24 5.76 21.13
C GLY A 48 6.09 5.19 20.28
N LEU A 49 6.31 4.08 19.57
CA LEU A 49 5.28 3.35 18.84
C LEU A 49 4.31 2.66 19.81
N LEU A 50 4.82 1.96 20.83
CA LEU A 50 4.00 1.25 21.81
C LEU A 50 3.06 2.21 22.55
N ARG A 51 3.57 3.36 22.99
CA ARG A 51 2.73 4.38 23.65
C ARG A 51 1.60 4.83 22.72
N ARG A 52 1.89 5.14 21.46
CA ARG A 52 0.87 5.57 20.48
C ARG A 52 -0.12 4.45 20.14
N ALA A 53 0.32 3.20 20.13
CA ALA A 53 -0.56 2.04 20.01
C ALA A 53 -1.50 1.91 21.22
N ASN A 54 -1.02 2.12 22.44
CA ASN A 54 -1.86 2.15 23.64
C ASN A 54 -2.89 3.29 23.59
N VAL A 55 -2.48 4.49 23.15
CA VAL A 55 -3.40 5.63 22.96
C VAL A 55 -4.48 5.29 21.92
N ALA A 56 -4.09 4.72 20.78
CA ALA A 56 -5.04 4.32 19.74
C ALA A 56 -5.98 3.20 20.22
N ALA A 57 -5.48 2.22 20.97
CA ALA A 57 -6.29 1.17 21.57
C ALA A 57 -7.32 1.76 22.55
N GLN A 58 -6.87 2.63 23.46
CA GLN A 58 -7.72 3.28 24.45
C GLN A 58 -8.81 4.13 23.77
N ALA A 59 -8.46 4.89 22.73
CA ALA A 59 -9.42 5.66 21.94
C ALA A 59 -10.46 4.77 21.24
N ALA A 60 -10.09 3.54 20.87
CA ALA A 60 -11.00 2.53 20.33
C ALA A 60 -11.76 1.74 21.40
N GLY A 61 -11.62 2.08 22.69
CA GLY A 61 -12.26 1.35 23.80
C GLY A 61 -11.69 -0.05 24.03
N ARG A 62 -10.43 -0.28 23.64
CA ARG A 62 -9.72 -1.57 23.71
C ARG A 62 -8.43 -1.45 24.52
N THR A 63 -7.90 -2.59 24.93
CA THR A 63 -6.54 -2.69 25.47
C THR A 63 -5.66 -3.41 24.47
N LEU A 64 -4.42 -2.93 24.30
CA LEU A 64 -3.45 -3.61 23.45
C LEU A 64 -3.08 -4.97 24.08
N PRO A 65 -3.19 -6.10 23.35
CA PRO A 65 -2.79 -7.39 23.89
C PRO A 65 -1.30 -7.40 24.29
N ARG A 66 -0.99 -8.02 25.43
CA ARG A 66 0.39 -8.08 25.95
C ARG A 66 1.38 -8.70 24.95
N ALA A 67 0.94 -9.71 24.20
CA ALA A 67 1.74 -10.32 23.15
C ALA A 67 2.09 -9.31 22.02
N THR A 68 1.18 -8.41 21.68
CA THR A 68 1.44 -7.35 20.68
C THR A 68 2.40 -6.31 21.24
N ALA A 69 2.26 -5.92 22.52
CA ALA A 69 3.22 -5.03 23.18
C ALA A 69 4.64 -5.62 23.19
N ASP A 70 4.76 -6.91 23.54
CA ASP A 70 6.04 -7.62 23.56
C ASP A 70 6.67 -7.69 22.16
N ARG A 71 5.86 -7.93 21.13
CA ARG A 71 6.31 -7.89 19.73
C ARG A 71 6.82 -6.51 19.34
N ILE A 72 6.15 -5.42 19.74
CA ILE A 72 6.60 -4.06 19.43
C ILE A 72 7.93 -3.76 20.11
N LEU A 73 8.08 -4.13 21.39
CA LEU A 73 9.31 -3.89 22.15
C LEU A 73 10.51 -4.68 21.63
N ALA A 74 10.27 -5.88 21.08
CA ALA A 74 11.30 -6.72 20.49
C ALA A 74 11.58 -6.43 19.00
N ALA A 75 10.80 -5.56 18.37
CA ALA A 75 10.90 -5.31 16.93
C ALA A 75 12.19 -4.57 16.57
N GLY A 76 12.83 -5.00 15.48
CA GLY A 76 13.92 -4.25 14.86
C GLY A 76 13.40 -3.09 14.01
N VAL A 77 14.25 -2.09 13.78
CA VAL A 77 13.94 -0.96 12.90
C VAL A 77 14.33 -1.31 11.45
N THR A 78 13.41 -1.11 10.50
CA THR A 78 13.67 -1.36 9.07
C THR A 78 14.42 -0.21 8.40
N GLY A 79 15.25 -0.50 7.39
CA GLY A 79 16.00 0.50 6.60
C GLY A 79 17.51 0.36 6.73
N ARG A 80 18.25 0.60 5.64
CA ARG A 80 19.71 0.37 5.58
C ARG A 80 20.47 1.31 6.53
N GLY A 81 21.39 0.74 7.31
CA GLY A 81 22.41 1.47 8.07
C GLY A 81 21.89 2.30 9.25
N ARG A 82 20.66 2.05 9.72
CA ARG A 82 20.04 2.82 10.79
C ARG A 82 19.48 1.88 11.86
N GLY A 83 20.08 1.92 13.05
CA GLY A 83 19.65 1.15 14.22
C GLY A 83 18.63 1.88 15.10
N ASP A 84 18.41 1.32 16.28
CA ASP A 84 17.58 1.88 17.33
C ASP A 84 18.15 3.23 17.82
N LEU A 85 17.27 4.18 18.11
CA LEU A 85 17.63 5.46 18.67
C LEU A 85 17.65 5.35 20.20
N PRO A 86 18.72 5.80 20.88
CA PRO A 86 18.76 5.81 22.34
C PRO A 86 17.68 6.72 22.94
N VAL A 87 17.20 6.38 24.13
CA VAL A 87 16.20 7.17 24.86
C VAL A 87 16.90 8.29 25.63
N LEU A 88 16.40 9.52 25.49
CA LEU A 88 16.90 10.69 26.21
C LEU A 88 16.86 10.46 27.73
N GLY A 89 18.03 10.54 28.38
CA GLY A 89 18.16 10.41 29.82
C GLY A 89 18.16 8.97 30.35
N ALA A 90 18.13 7.95 29.48
CA ALA A 90 18.18 6.54 29.90
C ALA A 90 19.60 6.03 30.16
N GLY A 91 20.63 6.66 29.59
CA GLY A 91 22.02 6.26 29.77
C GLY A 91 22.98 7.44 29.61
N GLU A 92 24.27 7.20 29.85
CA GLU A 92 25.29 8.19 29.53
C GLU A 92 25.37 8.42 28.02
N PRO A 93 25.52 9.66 27.55
CA PRO A 93 25.61 9.94 26.13
C PRO A 93 26.89 9.31 25.55
N GLU A 94 26.72 8.40 24.59
CA GLU A 94 27.84 7.82 23.87
C GLU A 94 28.53 8.87 22.98
N ARG A 95 29.85 8.73 22.83
CA ARG A 95 30.66 9.62 21.97
C ARG A 95 30.41 9.37 20.48
N PHE A 96 29.94 8.18 20.12
CA PHE A 96 29.68 7.75 18.76
C PHE A 96 28.25 7.21 18.66
N GLY A 97 27.60 7.38 17.50
CA GLY A 97 26.23 6.92 17.27
C GLY A 97 25.19 8.05 17.23
N PRO A 98 23.91 7.70 17.03
CA PRO A 98 22.82 8.67 17.03
C PRO A 98 22.63 9.30 18.40
N ARG A 99 22.25 10.58 18.43
CA ARG A 99 21.96 11.26 19.70
C ARG A 99 20.71 10.66 20.37
N PRO A 100 20.68 10.59 21.70
CA PRO A 100 19.46 10.23 22.42
C PRO A 100 18.31 11.18 22.08
N VAL A 101 17.10 10.62 21.97
CA VAL A 101 15.90 11.36 21.59
C VAL A 101 14.76 11.09 22.56
N ASP A 102 13.84 12.05 22.64
CA ASP A 102 12.57 11.85 23.31
C ASP A 102 11.66 10.96 22.43
N PRO A 103 11.23 9.78 22.91
CA PRO A 103 10.31 8.89 22.19
C PRO A 103 8.99 9.55 21.74
N ASP A 104 8.54 10.60 22.45
CA ASP A 104 7.31 11.32 22.11
C ASP A 104 7.54 12.41 21.06
N ALA A 105 8.73 12.97 20.98
CA ALA A 105 9.10 13.95 19.96
C ALA A 105 9.48 13.30 18.62
N LEU A 106 9.50 11.97 18.54
CA LEU A 106 9.82 11.27 17.31
C LEU A 106 8.81 11.57 16.19
N PRO A 107 9.29 11.90 14.98
CA PRO A 107 8.40 12.09 13.85
C PRO A 107 7.79 10.74 13.42
N ALA A 108 6.57 10.79 12.89
CA ALA A 108 5.81 9.58 12.52
C ALA A 108 6.57 8.64 11.56
N HIS A 109 7.42 9.20 10.68
CA HIS A 109 8.22 8.41 9.74
C HIS A 109 9.24 7.49 10.42
N GLU A 110 9.77 7.83 11.61
CA GLU A 110 10.67 6.95 12.35
C GLU A 110 9.91 5.79 12.99
N LEU A 111 8.70 6.04 13.50
CA LEU A 111 7.83 5.00 14.07
C LEU A 111 7.30 4.03 13.00
N LEU A 112 7.01 4.56 11.80
CA LEU A 112 6.61 3.77 10.65
C LEU A 112 7.65 2.74 10.22
N ARG A 113 8.94 2.95 10.53
CA ARG A 113 9.99 1.96 10.22
C ARG A 113 9.84 0.68 11.07
N VAL A 114 9.40 0.82 12.31
CA VAL A 114 9.10 -0.32 13.19
C VAL A 114 7.76 -0.93 12.81
N ALA A 115 6.72 -0.10 12.65
CA ALA A 115 5.37 -0.57 12.32
C ALA A 115 5.33 -1.33 10.97
N ALA A 116 6.00 -0.82 9.94
CA ALA A 116 6.06 -1.48 8.64
C ALA A 116 6.78 -2.83 8.69
N GLY A 117 7.80 -2.97 9.55
CA GLY A 117 8.48 -4.25 9.79
C GLY A 117 7.53 -5.28 10.41
N LEU A 118 6.84 -4.89 11.48
CA LEU A 118 5.86 -5.75 12.16
C LEU A 118 4.71 -6.21 11.24
N ILE A 119 4.18 -5.29 10.42
CA ILE A 119 3.13 -5.63 9.45
C ILE A 119 3.68 -6.55 8.35
N ALA A 120 4.92 -6.34 7.90
CA ALA A 120 5.56 -7.22 6.94
C ALA A 120 5.78 -8.63 7.51
N ASP A 121 6.20 -8.75 8.77
CA ASP A 121 6.28 -10.04 9.46
C ASP A 121 4.90 -10.70 9.53
N ASP A 122 3.85 -9.94 9.84
CA ASP A 122 2.49 -10.47 9.87
C ASP A 122 2.06 -11.07 8.53
N ILE A 123 2.35 -10.35 7.44
CA ILE A 123 2.05 -10.78 6.07
C ILE A 123 2.91 -11.98 5.66
N ALA A 124 4.20 -11.99 6.02
CA ALA A 124 5.13 -13.06 5.64
C ALA A 124 4.76 -14.42 6.24
N ALA A 125 4.08 -14.43 7.40
CA ALA A 125 3.63 -15.68 8.01
C ALA A 125 2.21 -16.09 7.62
N ILE A 126 1.58 -15.41 6.66
CA ILE A 126 0.38 -15.95 6.03
C ILE A 126 0.82 -17.21 5.27
N GLU A 127 0.37 -18.37 5.74
CA GLU A 127 0.59 -19.62 5.02
C GLU A 127 -0.05 -19.51 3.63
N GLU A 128 0.77 -19.72 2.60
CA GLU A 128 0.26 -19.75 1.25
C GLU A 128 -0.59 -21.00 1.06
N ALA A 129 -1.90 -20.83 0.94
CA ALA A 129 -2.75 -21.89 0.44
C ALA A 129 -2.25 -22.25 -0.98
N PRO A 130 -1.92 -23.53 -1.26
CA PRO A 130 -1.54 -23.92 -2.60
C PRO A 130 -2.66 -23.56 -3.58
N PRO A 131 -2.33 -23.15 -4.82
CA PRO A 131 -3.35 -22.82 -5.80
C PRO A 131 -4.28 -24.01 -5.95
N GLN A 132 -5.57 -23.81 -5.63
CA GLN A 132 -6.56 -24.87 -5.69
C GLN A 132 -6.63 -25.37 -7.14
N ARG A 133 -6.17 -26.60 -7.38
CA ARG A 133 -6.34 -27.26 -8.67
C ARG A 133 -7.83 -27.50 -8.86
N ARG A 134 -8.43 -26.82 -9.84
CA ARG A 134 -9.85 -26.99 -10.18
C ARG A 134 -10.21 -28.45 -10.35
N GLY A 135 -11.25 -28.89 -9.64
CA GLY A 135 -11.74 -30.26 -9.68
C GLY A 135 -12.35 -30.61 -11.04
N LEU A 136 -12.44 -31.90 -11.35
CA LEU A 136 -13.05 -32.40 -12.60
C LEU A 136 -14.48 -31.85 -12.80
N ALA A 137 -15.24 -31.71 -11.73
CA ALA A 137 -16.62 -31.18 -11.76
C ALA A 137 -16.71 -29.68 -12.14
N GLU A 138 -15.69 -28.87 -11.81
CA GLU A 138 -15.62 -27.48 -12.31
C GLU A 138 -15.29 -27.47 -13.80
N ARG A 139 -14.36 -28.31 -14.25
CA ARG A 139 -14.00 -28.43 -15.68
C ARG A 139 -15.18 -28.87 -16.54
N VAL A 140 -15.99 -29.80 -16.03
CA VAL A 140 -17.19 -30.29 -16.73
C VAL A 140 -18.29 -29.24 -16.77
N ARG A 141 -18.48 -28.44 -15.71
CA ARG A 141 -19.39 -27.29 -15.73
C ARG A 141 -18.92 -26.20 -16.70
N ASP A 142 -17.61 -25.95 -16.75
CA ASP A 142 -16.99 -24.99 -17.66
C ASP A 142 -17.21 -25.41 -19.13
N ALA A 143 -17.11 -26.71 -19.46
CA ALA A 143 -17.32 -27.23 -20.82
C ALA A 143 -18.78 -27.10 -21.34
N ARG A 144 -19.75 -26.84 -20.44
CA ARG A 144 -21.17 -26.71 -20.79
C ARG A 144 -21.66 -25.26 -20.86
N ARG A 145 -20.80 -24.27 -20.61
CA ARG A 145 -21.19 -22.86 -20.70
C ARG A 145 -21.17 -22.38 -22.15
N PRO A 146 -22.12 -21.51 -22.57
CA PRO A 146 -22.08 -20.90 -23.89
C PRO A 146 -20.75 -20.16 -24.06
N GLN A 147 -20.04 -20.44 -25.15
CA GLN A 147 -18.76 -19.79 -25.47
C GLN A 147 -19.02 -18.32 -25.74
N GLN A 148 -18.73 -17.47 -24.75
CA GLN A 148 -18.66 -16.03 -24.95
C GLN A 148 -17.41 -15.69 -25.76
N ALA A 149 -17.45 -14.57 -26.48
CA ALA A 149 -16.31 -14.12 -27.27
C ALA A 149 -15.09 -13.93 -26.36
N PRO A 150 -13.89 -14.39 -26.78
CA PRO A 150 -12.69 -14.27 -25.97
C PRO A 150 -12.33 -12.78 -25.79
N PHE A 151 -11.91 -12.39 -24.60
CA PHE A 151 -11.50 -11.01 -24.31
C PHE A 151 -10.30 -10.97 -23.36
N VAL A 152 -9.57 -9.86 -23.35
CA VAL A 152 -8.56 -9.56 -22.32
C VAL A 152 -8.68 -8.11 -21.89
N VAL A 153 -8.36 -7.84 -20.63
CA VAL A 153 -8.32 -6.48 -20.09
C VAL A 153 -6.87 -6.03 -20.04
N VAL A 154 -6.57 -4.90 -20.67
CA VAL A 154 -5.26 -4.27 -20.74
C VAL A 154 -5.35 -2.91 -20.05
N GLY A 155 -4.24 -2.39 -19.53
CA GLY A 155 -4.17 -1.07 -18.92
C GLY A 155 -3.28 -1.05 -17.68
N VAL A 156 -3.45 -0.03 -16.86
CA VAL A 156 -2.71 0.08 -15.59
C VAL A 156 -3.00 -1.17 -14.74
N PRO A 157 -1.98 -1.91 -14.26
CA PRO A 157 -2.19 -3.19 -13.60
C PRO A 157 -3.10 -3.14 -12.37
N TRP A 158 -3.20 -1.99 -11.70
CA TRP A 158 -4.12 -1.78 -10.58
C TRP A 158 -5.58 -1.94 -11.01
N ARG A 159 -6.01 -1.17 -12.02
CA ARG A 159 -7.37 -1.23 -12.59
C ARG A 159 -7.64 -2.51 -13.34
N ALA A 160 -6.74 -2.88 -14.24
CA ALA A 160 -6.94 -4.02 -15.14
C ALA A 160 -7.17 -5.31 -14.35
N ARG A 161 -6.44 -5.52 -13.25
CA ARG A 161 -6.62 -6.68 -12.36
C ARG A 161 -7.96 -6.65 -11.62
N ALA A 162 -8.36 -5.51 -11.09
CA ALA A 162 -9.64 -5.37 -10.40
C ALA A 162 -10.82 -5.68 -11.33
N VAL A 163 -10.82 -5.10 -12.54
CA VAL A 163 -11.84 -5.36 -13.56
C VAL A 163 -11.80 -6.83 -14.00
N THR A 164 -10.61 -7.38 -14.25
CA THR A 164 -10.47 -8.81 -14.61
C THR A 164 -11.07 -9.72 -13.54
N ALA A 165 -10.73 -9.50 -12.26
CA ALA A 165 -11.24 -10.29 -11.15
C ALA A 165 -12.77 -10.17 -11.01
N ALA A 166 -13.32 -8.97 -11.22
CA ALA A 166 -14.76 -8.74 -11.18
C ALA A 166 -15.51 -9.44 -12.31
N LEU A 167 -14.97 -9.41 -13.54
CA LEU A 167 -15.54 -10.13 -14.67
C LEU A 167 -15.46 -11.65 -14.43
N GLU A 168 -14.34 -12.15 -13.91
CA GLU A 168 -14.18 -13.56 -13.54
C GLU A 168 -15.19 -14.00 -12.46
N ALA A 169 -15.45 -13.17 -11.45
CA ALA A 169 -16.44 -13.41 -10.41
C ALA A 169 -17.87 -13.47 -10.98
N GLN A 170 -18.13 -12.74 -12.07
CA GLN A 170 -19.38 -12.79 -12.84
C GLN A 170 -19.44 -13.97 -13.83
N GLY A 171 -18.40 -14.81 -13.86
CA GLY A 171 -18.37 -16.05 -14.64
C GLY A 171 -17.79 -15.91 -16.04
N LEU A 172 -17.34 -14.71 -16.44
CA LEU A 172 -16.57 -14.50 -17.65
C LEU A 172 -15.17 -15.13 -17.53
N ARG A 173 -14.55 -15.40 -18.68
CA ARG A 173 -13.20 -15.98 -18.74
C ARG A 173 -12.32 -15.12 -19.66
N PRO A 174 -11.35 -14.38 -19.12
CA PRO A 174 -10.39 -13.66 -19.94
C PRO A 174 -9.43 -14.64 -20.63
N GLY A 175 -8.99 -14.28 -21.82
CA GLY A 175 -8.07 -15.04 -22.67
C GLY A 175 -8.76 -15.81 -23.79
N GLY A 176 -7.95 -16.52 -24.57
CA GLY A 176 -8.39 -17.25 -25.76
C GLY A 176 -7.72 -16.74 -27.03
N ARG A 177 -7.87 -17.52 -28.11
CA ARG A 177 -7.36 -17.15 -29.43
C ARG A 177 -8.32 -16.12 -30.05
N GLY A 178 -7.76 -15.04 -30.61
CA GLY A 178 -8.56 -13.96 -31.20
C GLY A 178 -9.30 -13.11 -30.17
N ALA A 179 -8.77 -13.00 -28.95
CA ALA A 179 -9.38 -12.20 -27.90
C ALA A 179 -9.38 -10.70 -28.24
N THR A 180 -10.50 -10.02 -27.99
CA THR A 180 -10.57 -8.56 -28.02
C THR A 180 -9.89 -7.98 -26.77
N ALA A 181 -8.92 -7.10 -26.96
CA ALA A 181 -8.20 -6.41 -25.92
C ALA A 181 -8.87 -5.07 -25.57
N TYR A 182 -9.45 -5.01 -24.37
CA TYR A 182 -10.04 -3.81 -23.80
C TYR A 182 -9.00 -3.04 -22.98
N LEU A 183 -8.46 -1.97 -23.54
CA LEU A 183 -7.50 -1.08 -22.88
C LEU A 183 -8.25 -0.08 -22.00
N LEU A 184 -8.20 -0.30 -20.68
CA LEU A 184 -8.76 0.64 -19.71
C LEU A 184 -7.92 1.91 -19.65
N ALA A 185 -8.60 3.03 -19.79
CA ALA A 185 -8.06 4.37 -19.72
C ALA A 185 -8.93 5.24 -18.78
N ASP A 186 -8.36 6.37 -18.35
CA ASP A 186 -9.04 7.40 -17.55
C ASP A 186 -8.27 8.72 -17.71
N ASP A 187 -8.65 9.76 -16.97
CA ASP A 187 -7.85 10.97 -16.87
C ASP A 187 -6.39 10.63 -16.54
N LEU A 188 -5.46 11.32 -17.22
CA LEU A 188 -4.05 10.92 -17.13
C LEU A 188 -3.48 11.08 -15.70
N GLY A 189 -4.04 11.99 -14.90
CA GLY A 189 -3.67 12.16 -13.49
C GLY A 189 -3.96 10.89 -12.68
N ALA A 190 -5.17 10.36 -12.79
CA ALA A 190 -5.56 9.10 -12.16
C ALA A 190 -4.78 7.90 -12.70
N VAL A 191 -4.50 7.85 -14.01
CA VAL A 191 -3.66 6.79 -14.61
C VAL A 191 -2.25 6.78 -14.02
N VAL A 192 -1.65 7.96 -13.78
CA VAL A 192 -0.34 8.09 -13.11
C VAL A 192 -0.42 7.68 -11.63
N ALA A 193 -1.48 8.07 -10.92
CA ALA A 193 -1.70 7.63 -9.54
C ALA A 193 -1.85 6.11 -9.43
N ASP A 194 -2.64 5.50 -10.31
CA ASP A 194 -2.83 4.04 -10.38
C ASP A 194 -1.52 3.31 -10.74
N ALA A 195 -0.66 3.93 -11.56
CA ALA A 195 0.65 3.39 -11.88
C ALA A 195 1.59 3.37 -10.66
N TRP A 196 1.53 4.39 -9.82
CA TRP A 196 2.25 4.41 -8.53
C TRP A 196 1.66 3.38 -7.56
N THR A 197 0.34 3.26 -7.46
CA THR A 197 -0.34 2.22 -6.67
C THR A 197 0.08 0.82 -7.10
N ALA A 198 0.03 0.52 -8.39
CA ALA A 198 0.49 -0.75 -8.93
C ALA A 198 1.96 -1.03 -8.58
N ARG A 199 2.82 0.00 -8.66
CA ARG A 199 4.24 -0.10 -8.32
C ARG A 199 4.45 -0.35 -6.82
N ALA A 200 3.69 0.31 -5.94
CA ALA A 200 3.77 0.11 -4.50
C ALA A 200 3.54 -1.36 -4.11
N PHE A 201 2.55 -2.01 -4.72
CA PHE A 201 2.28 -3.44 -4.51
C PHE A 201 3.30 -4.38 -5.18
N ASP A 202 3.86 -4.00 -6.33
CA ASP A 202 4.76 -4.91 -7.07
C ASP A 202 6.20 -4.85 -6.56
N GLN A 203 6.71 -3.65 -6.31
CA GLN A 203 8.15 -3.37 -6.15
C GLN A 203 8.49 -2.57 -4.89
N GLY A 204 7.51 -1.89 -4.28
CA GLY A 204 7.78 -0.72 -3.46
C GLY A 204 8.43 0.38 -4.29
N GLY A 205 9.25 1.22 -3.66
CA GLY A 205 10.11 2.18 -4.36
C GLY A 205 9.97 3.63 -3.86
N PRO A 206 10.10 4.62 -4.77
CA PRO A 206 10.12 6.03 -4.40
C PRO A 206 8.79 6.48 -3.79
N THR A 207 8.87 7.53 -2.98
CA THR A 207 7.70 8.31 -2.55
C THR A 207 6.91 8.83 -3.75
N TRP A 208 5.67 9.28 -3.53
CA TRP A 208 4.85 9.86 -4.61
C TRP A 208 5.55 11.03 -5.30
N GLN A 209 6.12 11.95 -4.52
CA GLN A 209 6.83 13.13 -5.02
C GLN A 209 8.03 12.74 -5.90
N GLU A 210 8.90 11.87 -5.39
CA GLU A 210 10.06 11.36 -6.13
C GLU A 210 9.62 10.60 -7.40
N PHE A 211 8.53 9.83 -7.33
CA PHE A 211 7.99 9.10 -8.49
C PHE A 211 7.58 10.06 -9.60
N VAL A 212 6.80 11.09 -9.29
CA VAL A 212 6.39 12.10 -10.28
C VAL A 212 7.60 12.86 -10.80
N GLU A 213 8.48 13.33 -9.92
CA GLU A 213 9.67 14.11 -10.29
C GLU A 213 10.58 13.36 -11.27
N ILE A 214 10.84 12.07 -11.05
CA ILE A 214 11.67 11.23 -11.93
C ILE A 214 11.13 11.22 -13.37
N PHE A 215 9.81 11.09 -13.53
CA PHE A 215 9.17 10.97 -14.84
C PHE A 215 8.92 12.32 -15.50
N ALA A 216 8.54 13.33 -14.71
CA ALA A 216 8.33 14.68 -15.18
C ALA A 216 9.63 15.32 -15.68
N THR A 217 10.72 15.18 -14.92
CA THR A 217 12.04 15.67 -15.32
C THR A 217 12.56 14.96 -16.58
N ALA A 218 12.23 13.67 -16.74
CA ALA A 218 12.58 12.90 -17.92
C ALA A 218 11.64 13.15 -19.12
N GLY A 219 10.59 13.97 -18.98
CA GLY A 219 9.65 14.31 -20.05
C GLY A 219 8.85 13.11 -20.60
N ARG A 220 8.64 12.06 -19.79
CA ARG A 220 7.97 10.82 -20.23
C ARG A 220 7.05 10.26 -19.17
N LEU A 221 6.04 9.50 -19.59
CA LEU A 221 5.18 8.77 -18.66
C LEU A 221 5.88 7.55 -18.04
N PRO A 222 5.47 7.15 -16.82
CA PRO A 222 5.78 5.83 -16.29
C PRO A 222 5.34 4.73 -17.28
N PRO A 223 6.12 3.65 -17.48
CA PRO A 223 5.73 2.57 -18.39
C PRO A 223 4.37 1.93 -18.07
N ARG A 224 3.93 2.00 -16.81
CA ARG A 224 2.61 1.51 -16.35
C ARG A 224 1.46 2.51 -16.56
N ALA A 225 1.76 3.72 -17.03
CA ALA A 225 0.79 4.78 -17.37
C ALA A 225 0.83 5.14 -18.87
N ASP A 226 1.77 4.57 -19.63
CA ASP A 226 1.95 4.80 -21.07
C ASP A 226 0.91 4.00 -21.87
N LEU A 227 -0.30 4.54 -21.95
CA LEU A 227 -1.45 3.93 -22.65
C LEU A 227 -1.17 3.66 -24.14
N PRO A 228 -0.54 4.57 -24.92
CA PRO A 228 -0.22 4.30 -26.32
C PRO A 228 0.73 3.11 -26.47
N ARG A 229 1.76 3.00 -25.62
CA ARG A 229 2.65 1.83 -25.63
C ARG A 229 1.91 0.54 -25.28
N MET A 230 0.96 0.58 -24.34
CA MET A 230 0.13 -0.59 -24.00
C MET A 230 -0.78 -0.98 -25.18
N ALA A 231 -1.39 -0.01 -25.85
CA ALA A 231 -2.21 -0.22 -27.05
C ALA A 231 -1.38 -0.86 -28.16
N ALA A 232 -0.19 -0.31 -28.45
CA ALA A 232 0.71 -0.83 -29.47
C ALA A 232 1.15 -2.27 -29.17
N ALA A 233 1.47 -2.58 -27.91
CA ALA A 233 1.80 -3.94 -27.49
C ALA A 233 0.59 -4.90 -27.65
N ALA A 234 -0.63 -4.44 -27.35
CA ALA A 234 -1.84 -5.21 -27.59
C ALA A 234 -2.09 -5.42 -29.09
N THR A 235 -1.91 -4.40 -29.93
CA THR A 235 -2.02 -4.48 -31.39
C THR A 235 -1.05 -5.51 -31.97
N GLN A 236 0.21 -5.51 -31.53
CA GLN A 236 1.20 -6.51 -31.96
C GLN A 236 0.78 -7.95 -31.62
N ARG A 237 0.04 -8.13 -30.52
CA ARG A 237 -0.37 -9.46 -30.03
C ARG A 237 -1.70 -9.94 -30.60
N TYR A 238 -2.67 -9.04 -30.77
CA TYR A 238 -4.07 -9.38 -31.08
C TYR A 238 -4.56 -8.84 -32.43
N GLY A 239 -3.84 -7.89 -33.04
CA GLY A 239 -4.27 -7.15 -34.23
C GLY A 239 -5.01 -5.85 -33.87
N ALA A 240 -4.97 -4.86 -34.76
CA ALA A 240 -5.54 -3.53 -34.52
C ALA A 240 -7.07 -3.58 -34.34
N ASP A 241 -7.76 -4.38 -35.18
CA ASP A 241 -9.22 -4.55 -35.14
C ASP A 241 -9.73 -5.19 -33.84
N GLN A 242 -8.83 -5.77 -33.04
CA GLN A 242 -9.13 -6.41 -31.76
C GLN A 242 -8.79 -5.53 -30.56
N VAL A 243 -8.29 -4.31 -30.74
CA VAL A 243 -7.99 -3.39 -29.63
C VAL A 243 -9.10 -2.36 -29.51
N ARG A 244 -9.71 -2.26 -28.34
CA ARG A 244 -10.73 -1.25 -28.00
C ARG A 244 -10.27 -0.44 -26.80
N VAL A 245 -10.33 0.88 -26.89
CA VAL A 245 -10.00 1.78 -25.79
C VAL A 245 -11.26 2.01 -24.95
N VAL A 246 -11.16 1.82 -23.65
CA VAL A 246 -12.29 1.91 -22.72
C VAL A 246 -12.08 3.07 -21.77
N ILE A 247 -12.91 4.10 -21.93
CA ILE A 247 -13.00 5.25 -21.01
C ILE A 247 -14.23 5.08 -20.11
N ASP A 248 -15.32 4.54 -20.64
CA ASP A 248 -16.56 4.30 -19.92
C ASP A 248 -16.72 2.80 -19.59
N THR A 249 -16.60 2.46 -18.31
CA THR A 249 -16.76 1.09 -17.82
C THR A 249 -18.20 0.58 -17.92
N SER A 250 -19.20 1.46 -17.99
CA SER A 250 -20.59 1.08 -18.22
C SER A 250 -20.83 0.67 -19.66
N ALA A 251 -20.19 1.34 -20.62
CA ALA A 251 -20.18 0.93 -22.03
C ALA A 251 -19.50 -0.44 -22.21
N LEU A 252 -18.38 -0.68 -21.52
CA LEU A 252 -17.74 -1.99 -21.48
C LEU A 252 -18.66 -3.06 -20.87
N ALA A 253 -19.37 -2.74 -19.78
CA ALA A 253 -20.31 -3.66 -19.16
C ALA A 253 -21.43 -4.07 -20.14
N ALA A 254 -22.01 -3.10 -20.84
CA ALA A 254 -23.03 -3.33 -21.85
C ALA A 254 -22.52 -4.22 -23.00
N GLU A 255 -21.30 -3.95 -23.48
CA GLU A 255 -20.66 -4.71 -24.56
C GLU A 255 -20.35 -6.17 -24.17
N LEU A 256 -19.95 -6.40 -22.92
CA LEU A 256 -19.69 -7.74 -22.39
C LEU A 256 -20.97 -8.44 -21.87
N GLY A 257 -22.13 -7.77 -21.91
CA GLY A 257 -23.40 -8.32 -21.45
C GLY A 257 -23.44 -8.60 -19.94
N VAL A 258 -22.76 -7.78 -19.14
CA VAL A 258 -22.74 -7.88 -17.67
C VAL A 258 -23.48 -6.73 -17.01
N PRO A 259 -24.08 -6.94 -15.83
CA PRO A 259 -24.86 -5.90 -15.14
C PRO A 259 -24.03 -4.67 -14.76
N GLY A 260 -22.72 -4.83 -14.58
CA GLY A 260 -21.83 -3.73 -14.27
C GLY A 260 -20.41 -4.19 -14.01
N ILE A 261 -19.48 -3.24 -14.04
CA ILE A 261 -18.08 -3.45 -13.67
C ILE A 261 -17.83 -2.59 -12.44
N PRO A 262 -17.51 -3.19 -11.28
CA PRO A 262 -17.24 -2.42 -10.07
C PRO A 262 -16.00 -1.56 -10.24
N GLU A 263 -15.98 -0.43 -9.54
CA GLU A 263 -14.77 0.37 -9.42
C GLU A 263 -13.65 -0.45 -8.77
N PRO A 264 -12.38 -0.21 -9.16
CA PRO A 264 -11.23 -0.74 -8.43
C PRO A 264 -11.27 -0.34 -6.94
N PRO A 265 -10.68 -1.15 -6.04
CA PRO A 265 -10.54 -0.77 -4.64
C PRO A 265 -9.93 0.62 -4.50
N ARG A 266 -10.51 1.45 -3.63
CA ARG A 266 -10.15 2.86 -3.48
C ARG A 266 -9.18 3.01 -2.33
N LEU A 267 -7.89 3.06 -2.66
CA LEU A 267 -6.82 3.32 -1.69
C LEU A 267 -6.38 4.78 -1.82
N GLY A 268 -6.52 5.54 -0.74
CA GLY A 268 -6.00 6.89 -0.67
C GLY A 268 -4.47 6.95 -0.59
N ALA A 269 -3.90 8.15 -0.74
CA ALA A 269 -2.46 8.39 -0.76
C ALA A 269 -1.74 7.77 0.45
N ASN A 270 -2.34 7.88 1.64
CA ASN A 270 -1.77 7.34 2.88
C ASN A 270 -1.79 5.80 2.89
N GLY A 271 -2.84 5.19 2.33
CA GLY A 271 -2.95 3.73 2.21
C GLY A 271 -1.91 3.17 1.25
N VAL A 272 -1.70 3.82 0.11
CA VAL A 272 -0.68 3.40 -0.87
C VAL A 272 0.74 3.60 -0.32
N ASP A 273 1.01 4.69 0.40
CA ASP A 273 2.33 4.89 1.04
C ASP A 273 2.60 3.87 2.14
N LEU A 274 1.57 3.47 2.91
CA LEU A 274 1.69 2.37 3.87
C LEU A 274 2.09 1.06 3.17
N VAL A 275 1.40 0.69 2.08
CA VAL A 275 1.74 -0.50 1.30
C VAL A 275 3.18 -0.44 0.79
N ARG A 276 3.61 0.72 0.28
CA ARG A 276 4.98 0.94 -0.19
C ARG A 276 6.01 0.71 0.93
N ARG A 277 5.74 1.23 2.12
CA ARG A 277 6.63 1.07 3.31
C ARG A 277 6.68 -0.37 3.81
N VAL A 278 5.55 -1.08 3.82
CA VAL A 278 5.48 -2.50 4.20
C VAL A 278 6.14 -3.40 3.17
N GLY A 279 5.99 -3.08 1.88
CA GLY A 279 6.57 -3.87 0.79
C GLY A 279 8.10 -3.89 0.75
N GLN A 280 8.76 -2.90 1.37
CA GLN A 280 10.22 -2.82 1.45
C GLN A 280 10.82 -3.93 2.37
N PRO A 281 10.50 -4.01 3.67
CA PRO A 281 10.99 -5.10 4.53
C PRO A 281 10.44 -6.46 4.10
N LEU A 282 9.19 -6.54 3.63
CA LEU A 282 8.62 -7.80 3.14
C LEU A 282 9.45 -8.41 1.99
N GLY A 283 10.07 -7.59 1.14
CA GLY A 283 10.95 -8.06 0.07
C GLY A 283 12.20 -8.82 0.55
N GLY A 284 12.56 -8.72 1.84
CA GLY A 284 13.61 -9.53 2.47
C GLY A 284 13.10 -10.81 3.15
N LEU A 285 11.78 -10.94 3.32
CA LEU A 285 11.14 -12.05 4.06
C LEU A 285 10.53 -13.11 3.14
N VAL A 286 10.17 -12.75 1.90
CA VAL A 286 9.47 -13.65 0.96
C VAL A 286 10.07 -13.59 -0.45
N PRO A 287 9.88 -14.63 -1.28
CA PRO A 287 10.27 -14.60 -2.68
C PRO A 287 9.62 -13.44 -3.46
N SER A 288 10.34 -12.94 -4.46
CA SER A 288 9.93 -11.75 -5.21
C SER A 288 8.59 -11.91 -5.92
N GLU A 289 8.25 -13.13 -6.33
CA GLU A 289 7.02 -13.50 -7.03
C GLU A 289 5.82 -13.59 -6.08
N ALA A 290 6.07 -13.92 -4.80
CA ALA A 290 5.03 -14.05 -3.78
C ALA A 290 4.58 -12.67 -3.25
N ARG A 291 5.51 -11.72 -3.12
CA ARG A 291 5.25 -10.41 -2.51
C ARG A 291 4.00 -9.69 -3.04
N PRO A 292 3.81 -9.51 -4.37
CA PRO A 292 2.66 -8.74 -4.85
C PRO A 292 1.33 -9.42 -4.58
N ARG A 293 1.29 -10.76 -4.49
CA ARG A 293 0.10 -11.52 -4.14
C ARG A 293 -0.19 -11.41 -2.64
N LEU A 294 0.84 -11.58 -1.80
CA LEU A 294 0.71 -11.48 -0.34
C LEU A 294 0.25 -10.08 0.08
N LEU A 295 0.90 -9.02 -0.43
CA LEU A 295 0.48 -7.63 -0.14
C LEU A 295 -0.97 -7.39 -0.56
N ARG A 296 -1.38 -7.86 -1.74
CA ARG A 296 -2.76 -7.66 -2.21
C ARG A 296 -3.77 -8.41 -1.36
N GLY A 297 -3.53 -9.70 -1.12
CA GLY A 297 -4.42 -10.54 -0.32
C GLY A 297 -4.56 -10.05 1.13
N ALA A 298 -3.49 -9.49 1.69
CA ALA A 298 -3.47 -8.96 3.04
C ALA A 298 -4.10 -7.57 3.17
N LEU A 299 -3.77 -6.64 2.26
CA LEU A 299 -3.98 -5.21 2.50
C LEU A 299 -5.10 -4.58 1.68
N VAL A 300 -5.44 -5.09 0.50
CA VAL A 300 -6.43 -4.44 -0.38
C VAL A 300 -7.77 -4.31 0.33
N GLY A 301 -8.34 -5.40 0.84
CA GLY A 301 -9.63 -5.35 1.52
C GLY A 301 -9.63 -4.59 2.85
N ARG A 302 -8.47 -4.45 3.50
CA ARG A 302 -8.33 -3.72 4.77
C ARG A 302 -8.15 -2.22 4.59
N LEU A 303 -7.63 -1.81 3.43
CA LEU A 303 -7.37 -0.40 3.10
C LEU A 303 -8.37 0.17 2.09
N ASP A 304 -9.29 -0.64 1.57
CA ASP A 304 -10.34 -0.18 0.67
C ASP A 304 -11.23 0.88 1.35
N GLY A 305 -11.41 2.01 0.68
CA GLY A 305 -12.10 3.19 1.21
C GLY A 305 -11.34 3.92 2.32
N ARG A 306 -10.05 3.62 2.55
CA ARG A 306 -9.22 4.23 3.60
C ARG A 306 -8.01 4.97 3.04
N GLY A 307 -7.41 5.78 3.91
CA GLY A 307 -6.16 6.49 3.62
C GLY A 307 -6.32 7.82 2.89
N GLY A 308 -7.51 8.41 2.98
CA GLY A 308 -7.80 9.73 2.44
C GLY A 308 -8.07 9.74 0.92
N PRO A 309 -7.94 10.89 0.27
CA PRO A 309 -8.10 11.01 -1.18
C PRO A 309 -6.94 10.36 -1.95
N THR A 310 -7.17 10.07 -3.23
CA THR A 310 -6.16 9.59 -4.18
C THR A 310 -5.04 10.63 -4.34
N PRO A 311 -3.75 10.23 -4.44
CA PRO A 311 -2.68 11.19 -4.65
C PRO A 311 -2.85 11.93 -5.97
N THR A 312 -2.58 13.23 -5.97
CA THR A 312 -2.68 14.09 -7.15
C THR A 312 -1.30 14.52 -7.61
N VAL A 313 -1.13 14.72 -8.91
CA VAL A 313 0.11 15.26 -9.46
C VAL A 313 0.32 16.68 -8.90
N PRO A 314 1.50 17.00 -8.32
CA PRO A 314 1.79 18.35 -7.83
C PRO A 314 1.66 19.40 -8.94
N ARG A 315 1.10 20.57 -8.60
CA ARG A 315 0.77 21.62 -9.57
C ARG A 315 1.98 22.16 -10.34
N ASN A 316 3.18 22.13 -9.78
CA ASN A 316 4.40 22.50 -10.49
C ASN A 316 4.68 21.61 -11.72
N TRP A 317 4.00 20.46 -11.84
CA TRP A 317 4.06 19.55 -12.98
C TRP A 317 2.80 19.60 -13.87
N GLU A 318 1.93 20.60 -13.70
CA GLU A 318 0.69 20.77 -14.48
C GLU A 318 0.96 20.79 -16.00
N THR A 319 1.92 21.60 -16.45
CA THR A 319 2.30 21.70 -17.86
C THR A 319 2.78 20.35 -18.41
N TRP A 320 3.57 19.62 -17.63
CA TRP A 320 4.05 18.30 -18.03
C TRP A 320 2.88 17.32 -18.19
N LEU A 321 1.97 17.27 -17.21
CA LEU A 321 0.81 16.37 -17.25
C LEU A 321 -0.10 16.70 -18.43
N ALA A 322 -0.40 17.98 -18.67
CA ALA A 322 -1.20 18.44 -19.80
C ALA A 322 -0.56 18.03 -21.14
N THR A 323 0.76 18.27 -21.30
CA THR A 323 1.49 17.88 -22.51
C THR A 323 1.47 16.36 -22.75
N GLN A 324 1.64 15.56 -21.69
CA GLN A 324 1.57 14.10 -21.82
C GLN A 324 0.14 13.61 -22.13
N ALA A 325 -0.88 14.30 -21.62
CA ALA A 325 -2.28 13.97 -21.86
C ALA A 325 -2.68 14.26 -23.31
N GLU A 326 -2.36 15.46 -23.81
CA GLU A 326 -2.57 15.83 -25.22
C GLU A 326 -1.84 14.88 -26.16
N ARG A 327 -0.59 14.54 -25.85
CA ARG A 327 0.19 13.57 -26.63
C ARG A 327 -0.45 12.19 -26.63
N THR A 328 -0.84 11.68 -25.46
CA THR A 328 -1.49 10.36 -25.31
C THR A 328 -2.81 10.32 -26.07
N HIS A 329 -3.62 11.38 -25.94
CA HIS A 329 -4.86 11.56 -26.66
C HIS A 329 -4.64 11.51 -28.18
N HIS A 330 -3.69 12.31 -28.68
CA HIS A 330 -3.37 12.37 -30.11
C HIS A 330 -2.87 11.02 -30.65
N GLU A 331 -1.97 10.35 -29.95
CA GLU A 331 -1.43 9.05 -30.37
C GLU A 331 -2.52 7.97 -30.43
N ILE A 332 -3.43 7.93 -29.45
CA ILE A 332 -4.56 6.99 -29.45
C ILE A 332 -5.55 7.31 -30.58
N ALA A 333 -5.90 8.59 -30.77
CA ALA A 333 -6.81 9.02 -31.82
C ALA A 333 -6.24 8.72 -33.22
N ALA A 334 -4.96 9.00 -33.44
CA ALA A 334 -4.27 8.76 -34.72
C ALA A 334 -4.17 7.26 -35.05
N ALA A 335 -4.11 6.39 -34.04
CA ALA A 335 -4.09 4.95 -34.23
C ALA A 335 -5.47 4.37 -34.65
N GLY A 336 -6.55 5.13 -34.53
CA GLY A 336 -7.87 4.75 -35.03
C GLY A 336 -8.56 3.61 -34.28
N TYR A 337 -8.16 3.33 -33.04
CA TYR A 337 -8.81 2.32 -32.22
C TYR A 337 -10.28 2.70 -31.92
N PRO A 338 -11.23 1.74 -31.96
CA PRO A 338 -12.56 1.97 -31.43
C PRO A 338 -12.51 2.40 -29.96
N VAL A 339 -13.27 3.45 -29.61
CA VAL A 339 -13.33 4.00 -28.25
C VAL A 339 -14.72 3.75 -27.65
N LEU A 340 -14.76 3.19 -26.45
CA LEU A 340 -15.95 3.06 -25.62
C LEU A 340 -15.99 4.22 -24.62
N GLY A 341 -16.79 5.24 -24.95
CA GLY A 341 -16.87 6.49 -24.19
C GLY A 341 -16.25 7.67 -24.95
N ASP A 342 -15.90 8.72 -24.21
CA ASP A 342 -15.35 9.96 -24.76
C ASP A 342 -13.85 10.06 -24.50
N LEU A 343 -13.05 10.10 -25.56
CA LEU A 343 -11.59 10.14 -25.48
C LEU A 343 -11.07 11.44 -24.83
N ASP A 344 -11.83 12.53 -24.91
CA ASP A 344 -11.44 13.83 -24.33
C ASP A 344 -11.32 13.75 -22.79
N ARG A 345 -11.94 12.74 -22.15
CA ARG A 345 -11.79 12.50 -20.70
C ARG A 345 -10.37 12.08 -20.29
N LEU A 346 -9.50 11.73 -21.24
CA LEU A 346 -8.06 11.55 -20.97
C LEU A 346 -7.39 12.86 -20.54
N LEU A 347 -7.90 14.00 -21.02
CA LEU A 347 -7.33 15.31 -20.74
C LEU A 347 -7.66 15.69 -19.29
N PRO A 348 -6.64 15.97 -18.46
CA PRO A 348 -6.88 16.32 -17.07
C PRO A 348 -7.63 17.65 -16.99
N GLY A 349 -8.57 17.73 -16.05
CA GLY A 349 -9.11 19.01 -15.62
C GLY A 349 -8.04 19.88 -14.92
N PRO A 350 -8.36 21.14 -14.59
CA PRO A 350 -7.47 21.99 -13.80
C PRO A 350 -7.04 21.27 -12.51
N LEU A 351 -5.73 21.24 -12.25
CA LEU A 351 -5.24 20.63 -11.02
C LEU A 351 -5.67 21.45 -9.80
N ALA A 352 -6.00 20.76 -8.72
CA ALA A 352 -6.36 21.40 -7.46
C ALA A 352 -5.18 22.24 -6.93
N GLN A 353 -5.50 23.30 -6.17
CA GLN A 353 -4.46 24.12 -5.53
C GLN A 353 -3.72 23.32 -4.46
N ASP A 354 -4.45 22.51 -3.69
CA ASP A 354 -3.88 21.65 -2.66
C ASP A 354 -3.55 20.28 -3.26
N THR A 355 -2.26 19.95 -3.28
CA THR A 355 -1.80 18.62 -3.71
C THR A 355 -2.13 17.60 -2.63
N VAL A 356 -2.74 16.49 -3.03
CA VAL A 356 -2.90 15.31 -2.17
C VAL A 356 -1.61 14.51 -2.19
N GLU A 357 -0.91 14.50 -1.06
CA GLU A 357 0.31 13.71 -0.84
C GLU A 357 0.18 12.84 0.40
N PRO A 358 0.97 11.75 0.51
CA PRO A 358 0.97 10.95 1.72
C PRO A 358 1.47 11.74 2.93
N ASP A 359 0.66 11.81 3.98
CA ASP A 359 1.03 12.38 5.27
C ASP A 359 1.52 11.27 6.23
N ALA A 360 2.71 11.43 6.80
CA ALA A 360 3.31 10.40 7.64
C ALA A 360 2.51 10.11 8.92
N THR A 361 1.80 11.09 9.47
CA THR A 361 0.99 10.93 10.68
C THR A 361 -0.25 10.11 10.38
N GLU A 362 -0.94 10.41 9.27
CA GLU A 362 -2.10 9.64 8.80
C GLU A 362 -1.71 8.22 8.37
N VAL A 363 -0.54 8.05 7.72
CA VAL A 363 0.01 6.73 7.40
C VAL A 363 0.30 5.93 8.67
N LEU A 364 0.82 6.57 9.72
CA LEU A 364 1.04 5.93 11.02
C LEU A 364 -0.29 5.56 11.68
N ALA A 365 -1.33 6.39 11.60
CA ALA A 365 -2.65 6.06 12.13
C ALA A 365 -3.23 4.79 11.48
N LEU A 366 -3.10 4.64 10.15
CA LEU A 366 -3.46 3.40 9.45
C LEU A 366 -2.63 2.20 9.93
N ALA A 367 -1.32 2.38 10.08
CA ALA A 367 -0.43 1.32 10.55
C ALA A 367 -0.79 0.86 11.97
N LEU A 368 -1.09 1.80 12.87
CA LEU A 368 -1.58 1.49 14.22
C LEU A 368 -2.88 0.69 14.17
N GLY A 369 -3.83 1.07 13.32
CA GLY A 369 -5.06 0.30 13.10
C GLY A 369 -4.77 -1.15 12.67
N LEU A 370 -3.81 -1.37 11.77
CA LEU A 370 -3.40 -2.73 11.36
C LEU A 370 -2.68 -3.51 12.46
N LEU A 371 -1.96 -2.83 13.38
CA LEU A 371 -1.32 -3.49 14.52
C LEU A 371 -2.33 -3.86 15.62
N LEU A 372 -3.41 -3.09 15.76
CA LEU A 372 -4.53 -3.39 16.67
C LEU A 372 -5.38 -4.56 16.17
N ASP A 373 -5.52 -4.70 14.86
CA ASP A 373 -6.18 -5.83 14.21
C ASP A 373 -5.19 -6.54 13.27
N PRO A 374 -4.25 -7.37 13.79
CA PRO A 374 -3.16 -7.97 13.01
C PRO A 374 -3.61 -8.69 11.74
N VAL A 375 -2.73 -8.77 10.75
CA VAL A 375 -3.02 -9.43 9.45
C VAL A 375 -3.17 -10.96 9.58
N ARG A 376 -2.75 -11.52 10.71
CA ARG A 376 -2.84 -12.96 11.02
C ARG A 376 -4.17 -13.36 11.69
N PRO A 377 -4.61 -14.63 11.56
CA PRO A 377 -5.64 -15.16 12.43
C PRO A 377 -5.12 -15.26 13.88
N PRO A 378 -6.00 -15.19 14.89
CA PRO A 378 -5.59 -15.31 16.30
C PRO A 378 -4.83 -16.62 16.54
N VAL A 379 -3.77 -16.55 17.33
CA VAL A 379 -3.00 -17.72 17.78
C VAL A 379 -3.96 -18.66 18.50
N LYS A 380 -4.03 -19.93 18.08
CA LYS A 380 -4.68 -20.96 18.90
C LYS A 380 -3.88 -21.07 20.20
N GLU A 381 -4.49 -20.67 21.32
CA GLU A 381 -3.97 -21.02 22.63
C GLU A 381 -3.87 -22.55 22.68
N ALA A 382 -2.65 -23.05 22.88
CA ALA A 382 -2.44 -24.45 23.22
C ALA A 382 -2.97 -24.64 24.64
N THR A 383 -4.18 -25.21 24.74
CA THR A 383 -4.76 -25.75 25.97
C THR A 383 -3.86 -26.80 26.61
#